data_AF-A0A951DKP7-F1
#
_entry.id   AF-A0A951DKP7-F1
#
_cell.length_a   1.000
_cell.length_b   1.000
_cell.length_c   1.000
_cell.angle_alpha   90.00
_cell.angle_beta   90.00
_cell.angle_gamma   90.00
#
_symmetry.space_group_name_H-M   'P 1'
#
loop_
_entity.id
_entity.type
_entity.pdbx_description
1 polymer ?
#
loop_
_entity_poly.entity_id
_entity_poly.type
_entity_poly.pdbx_seq_one_letter_code
_entity_poly.pdbx_strand_id
1 'polypeptide(L)'
;MTVAPEAHQAPAFSLNDLLIYMAKQQASDLHLKPMRPPLVRVQGKLIPIKTDALKPADLEKMLLPILNRAQREKFDAQMSVDFGYGVPGVARFRANMYMQRGTVGAVFRRIPIQISTVDALELPTAVREITEMPDGLVLVTGPTGSGKSTTLAAMILEIAEREPLHIVTIEDPIEFLFQDRTAAISQREVGTDTPTFREALRNAMRQDPDVIMVGEMRDVETMQTVLTAAETGHLVFSTLHTNNAAQTLDRIVDAFPPEQHKQIRAQLSLVLRGIISLKLVKTKDGRMTAAVEVLRNSPRMAKLIEDGHTKDILEEIETSVGLYRMQSMNQSLIALLVHQKITYQDAMALSSDPDDLSLKLRKLFPQIEERVRQGGDMAPSYSDFSQITELMDIKRLYEEQDVQWRQRLLDKDEDIQNLRHDVEYLRSQLQQFQGGQGQKDEEIARLRGESERLRADAQAKITQLQERIKELNQKLMAAGAVKR
;
A
#
# COMPACT_ATOMS: atom_id res chain seq x y z
N MET A 1 17.48 -38.27 -62.81
CA MET A 1 16.16 -38.35 -62.16
C MET A 1 16.10 -37.28 -61.09
N THR A 2 15.44 -36.17 -61.40
CA THR A 2 15.16 -35.05 -60.50
C THR A 2 14.05 -35.49 -59.54
N VAL A 3 14.39 -35.66 -58.27
CA VAL A 3 13.42 -35.91 -57.21
C VAL A 3 12.77 -34.57 -56.88
N ALA A 4 11.47 -34.46 -57.15
CA ALA A 4 10.66 -33.31 -56.77
C ALA A 4 10.67 -33.12 -55.25
N PRO A 5 10.61 -31.88 -54.72
CA PRO A 5 10.47 -31.67 -53.29
C PRO A 5 9.09 -32.18 -52.86
N GLU A 6 9.07 -33.13 -51.93
CA GLU A 6 7.84 -33.59 -51.29
C GLU A 6 7.12 -32.38 -50.69
N ALA A 7 5.90 -32.13 -51.17
CA ALA A 7 5.00 -31.16 -50.56
C ALA A 7 4.75 -31.59 -49.12
N HIS A 8 5.39 -30.92 -48.16
CA HIS A 8 5.05 -31.03 -46.75
C HIS A 8 3.58 -30.61 -46.58
N GLN A 9 2.68 -31.59 -46.49
CA GLN A 9 1.31 -31.40 -46.04
C GLN A 9 1.36 -30.65 -44.71
N ALA A 10 0.69 -29.50 -44.65
CA ALA A 10 0.53 -28.73 -43.42
C ALA A 10 -0.03 -29.66 -42.31
N PRO A 11 0.36 -29.45 -41.03
CA PRO A 11 -0.25 -30.21 -39.94
C PRO A 11 -1.77 -30.07 -40.02
N ALA A 12 -2.50 -31.18 -39.84
CA ALA A 12 -3.96 -31.24 -40.00
C ALA A 12 -4.75 -30.32 -39.03
N PHE A 13 -4.06 -29.64 -38.10
CA PHE A 13 -4.64 -28.72 -37.12
C PHE A 13 -3.77 -27.47 -36.98
N SER A 14 -4.40 -26.30 -37.00
CA SER A 14 -3.74 -25.04 -36.67
C SER A 14 -3.54 -24.89 -35.16
N LEU A 15 -2.67 -23.97 -34.73
CA LEU A 15 -2.53 -23.63 -33.31
C LEU A 15 -3.89 -23.22 -32.70
N ASN A 16 -4.67 -22.44 -33.44
CA ASN A 16 -5.98 -21.97 -32.98
C ASN A 16 -6.94 -23.12 -32.72
N ASP A 17 -6.93 -24.16 -33.55
CA ASP A 17 -7.77 -25.35 -33.34
C ASP A 17 -7.42 -26.06 -32.03
N LEU A 18 -6.12 -26.17 -31.72
CA LEU A 18 -5.64 -26.77 -30.47
C LEU A 18 -6.03 -25.93 -29.24
N LEU A 19 -5.93 -24.60 -29.34
CA LEU A 19 -6.32 -23.68 -28.28
C LEU A 19 -7.84 -23.64 -28.07
N ILE A 20 -8.62 -23.70 -29.14
CA ILE A 20 -10.09 -23.86 -29.07
C ILE A 20 -10.45 -25.17 -28.39
N TYR A 21 -9.79 -26.28 -28.78
CA TYR A 21 -10.00 -27.57 -28.14
C TYR A 21 -9.65 -27.54 -26.65
N MET A 22 -8.50 -26.96 -26.29
CA MET A 22 -8.09 -26.75 -24.90
C MET A 22 -9.16 -26.00 -24.10
N ALA A 23 -9.71 -24.91 -24.65
CA ALA A 23 -10.75 -24.13 -24.00
C ALA A 23 -12.05 -24.93 -23.81
N LYS A 24 -12.47 -25.70 -24.83
CA LYS A 24 -13.66 -26.57 -24.77
C LYS A 24 -13.53 -27.67 -23.72
N GLN A 25 -12.33 -28.25 -23.55
CA GLN A 25 -12.06 -29.27 -22.54
C GLN A 25 -11.83 -28.69 -21.13
N GLN A 26 -11.97 -27.37 -20.96
CA GLN A 26 -11.66 -26.67 -19.71
C GLN A 26 -10.24 -27.02 -19.18
N ALA A 27 -9.29 -27.24 -20.10
CA ALA A 27 -7.93 -27.55 -19.74
C ALA A 27 -7.18 -26.30 -19.26
N SER A 28 -6.30 -26.45 -18.27
CA SER A 28 -5.51 -25.36 -17.70
C SER A 28 -4.33 -24.98 -18.59
N ASP A 29 -3.65 -25.98 -19.15
CA ASP A 29 -2.45 -25.81 -19.97
C ASP A 29 -2.48 -26.70 -21.23
N LEU A 30 -1.95 -26.20 -22.34
CA LEU A 30 -1.63 -26.94 -23.56
C LEU A 30 -0.11 -26.97 -23.72
N HIS A 31 0.46 -28.16 -23.82
CA HIS A 31 1.89 -28.39 -24.05
C HIS A 31 2.13 -28.90 -25.46
N LEU A 32 3.01 -28.21 -26.18
CA LEU A 32 3.44 -28.55 -27.53
C LEU A 32 4.92 -28.92 -27.48
N LYS A 33 5.20 -30.21 -27.73
CA LYS A 33 6.54 -30.79 -27.63
C LYS A 33 6.84 -31.64 -28.86
N PRO A 34 8.07 -31.61 -29.40
CA PRO A 34 8.46 -32.43 -30.54
C PRO A 34 8.30 -33.92 -30.25
N MET A 35 7.97 -34.66 -31.30
CA MET A 35 7.82 -36.12 -31.33
C MET A 35 6.76 -36.66 -30.35
N ARG A 36 5.82 -35.82 -29.93
CA ARG A 36 4.64 -36.24 -29.17
C ARG A 36 3.38 -35.56 -29.71
N PRO A 37 2.20 -36.16 -29.52
CA PRO A 37 0.95 -35.44 -29.71
C PRO A 37 0.87 -34.23 -28.76
N PRO A 38 0.10 -33.19 -29.11
CA PRO A 38 -0.24 -32.12 -28.18
C PRO A 38 -0.82 -32.70 -26.88
N LEU A 39 -0.42 -32.15 -25.73
CA LEU A 39 -0.90 -32.59 -24.42
C LEU A 39 -1.71 -31.48 -23.77
N VAL A 40 -2.88 -31.80 -23.24
CA VAL A 40 -3.67 -30.87 -22.43
C VAL A 40 -3.64 -31.29 -20.97
N ARG A 41 -3.62 -30.31 -20.06
CA ARG A 41 -3.75 -30.55 -18.62
C ARG A 41 -5.20 -30.37 -18.20
N VAL A 42 -5.84 -31.46 -17.76
CA VAL A 42 -7.21 -31.45 -17.21
C VAL A 42 -7.14 -31.99 -15.79
N GLN A 43 -7.64 -31.21 -14.82
CA GLN A 43 -7.63 -31.57 -13.39
C GLN A 43 -6.24 -32.04 -12.91
N GLY A 44 -5.20 -31.31 -13.31
CA GLY A 44 -3.80 -31.59 -12.93
C GLY A 44 -3.10 -32.68 -13.74
N LYS A 45 -3.82 -33.52 -14.50
CA LYS A 45 -3.26 -34.63 -15.27
C LYS A 45 -3.01 -34.23 -16.73
N LEU A 46 -1.86 -34.64 -17.28
CA LEU A 46 -1.54 -34.46 -18.70
C LEU A 46 -2.15 -35.58 -19.54
N ILE A 47 -2.97 -35.21 -20.52
CA ILE A 47 -3.70 -36.10 -21.39
C ILE A 47 -3.33 -35.77 -22.85
N PRO A 48 -2.90 -36.75 -23.67
CA PRO A 48 -2.65 -36.52 -25.08
C PRO A 48 -3.95 -36.29 -25.86
N ILE A 49 -3.94 -35.30 -26.75
CA ILE A 49 -4.98 -35.16 -27.77
C ILE A 49 -4.76 -36.29 -28.79
N LYS A 50 -5.85 -36.90 -29.26
CA LYS A 50 -5.82 -37.97 -30.28
C LYS A 50 -5.46 -37.40 -31.66
N THR A 51 -4.19 -37.08 -31.85
CA THR A 51 -3.60 -36.63 -33.12
C THR A 51 -2.25 -37.28 -33.32
N ASP A 52 -1.67 -37.11 -34.51
CA ASP A 52 -0.30 -37.50 -34.79
C ASP A 52 0.70 -36.70 -33.93
N ALA A 53 1.91 -37.26 -33.82
CA ALA A 53 3.01 -36.60 -33.13
C ALA A 53 3.51 -35.39 -33.93
N LEU A 54 3.78 -34.28 -33.23
CA LEU A 54 4.26 -33.05 -33.83
C LEU A 54 5.74 -33.18 -34.22
N LYS A 55 6.08 -32.96 -35.49
CA LYS A 55 7.49 -32.93 -35.92
C LYS A 55 8.12 -31.57 -35.59
N PRO A 56 9.44 -31.48 -35.42
CA PRO A 56 10.11 -30.20 -35.13
C PRO A 56 9.81 -29.09 -36.14
N ALA A 57 9.82 -29.40 -37.44
CA ALA A 57 9.51 -28.44 -38.49
C ALA A 57 8.06 -27.92 -38.43
N ASP A 58 7.11 -28.77 -38.00
CA ASP A 58 5.71 -28.38 -37.86
C ASP A 58 5.53 -27.42 -36.68
N LEU A 59 6.23 -27.68 -35.57
CA LEU A 59 6.23 -26.80 -34.40
C LEU A 59 6.82 -25.43 -34.72
N GLU A 60 7.95 -25.37 -35.43
CA GLU A 60 8.54 -24.10 -35.84
C GLU A 60 7.61 -23.29 -36.75
N LYS A 61 6.99 -23.94 -37.74
CA LYS A 61 6.01 -23.31 -38.62
C LYS A 61 4.75 -22.85 -37.87
N MET A 62 4.36 -23.56 -36.82
CA MET A 62 3.17 -23.25 -36.02
C MET A 62 3.43 -22.11 -35.01
N LEU A 63 4.61 -22.10 -34.39
CA LEU A 63 4.89 -21.26 -33.23
C LEU A 63 5.65 -19.98 -33.58
N LEU A 64 6.64 -20.03 -34.47
CA LEU A 64 7.45 -18.83 -34.76
C LEU A 64 6.64 -17.66 -35.35
N PRO A 65 5.61 -17.86 -36.19
CA PRO A 65 4.83 -16.76 -36.75
C PRO A 65 3.96 -16.01 -35.74
N ILE A 66 3.72 -16.56 -34.54
CA ILE A 66 2.87 -15.90 -33.53
C ILE A 66 3.63 -14.85 -32.72
N LEU A 67 4.97 -14.85 -32.81
CA LEU A 67 5.80 -13.85 -32.16
C LEU A 67 5.81 -12.55 -32.96
N ASN A 68 5.69 -11.42 -32.26
CA ASN A 68 6.05 -10.14 -32.84
C ASN A 68 7.58 -10.01 -32.99
N ARG A 69 8.05 -8.95 -33.66
CA ARG A 69 9.48 -8.73 -33.92
C ARG A 69 10.32 -8.69 -32.63
N ALA A 70 9.88 -7.96 -31.61
CA ALA A 70 10.63 -7.82 -30.36
C ALA A 70 10.68 -9.15 -29.58
N GLN A 71 9.58 -9.88 -29.55
CA GLN A 71 9.50 -11.22 -28.96
C GLN A 71 10.39 -12.21 -29.71
N ARG A 72 10.48 -12.10 -31.05
CA ARG A 72 11.37 -12.94 -31.86
C ARG A 72 12.83 -12.66 -31.59
N GLU A 73 13.23 -11.39 -31.56
CA GLU A 73 14.59 -10.98 -31.18
C GLU A 73 14.95 -11.48 -29.77
N LYS A 74 14.01 -11.38 -28.81
CA LYS A 74 14.19 -11.90 -27.44
C LYS A 74 14.34 -13.43 -27.43
N PHE A 75 13.52 -14.16 -28.18
CA PHE A 75 13.60 -15.62 -28.27
C PHE A 75 14.93 -16.07 -28.89
N ASP A 76 15.35 -15.44 -29.98
CA ASP A 76 16.59 -15.78 -30.68
C ASP A 76 17.83 -15.50 -29.78
N ALA A 77 17.76 -14.48 -28.90
CA ALA A 77 18.84 -14.15 -27.97
C ALA A 77 18.83 -14.97 -26.66
N GLN A 78 17.65 -15.22 -26.07
CA GLN A 78 17.49 -15.81 -24.73
C GLN A 78 17.04 -17.27 -24.75
N MET A 79 16.76 -17.83 -25.94
CA MET A 79 16.25 -19.18 -26.13
C MET A 79 14.90 -19.46 -25.43
N SER A 80 14.23 -18.40 -24.96
CA SER A 80 12.90 -18.43 -24.34
C SER A 80 12.21 -17.07 -24.41
N VAL A 81 10.88 -17.07 -24.44
CA VAL A 81 10.06 -15.85 -24.40
C VAL A 81 8.67 -16.13 -23.81
N ASP A 82 8.22 -15.25 -22.92
CA ASP A 82 6.84 -15.18 -22.43
C ASP A 82 6.06 -14.11 -23.21
N PHE A 83 4.80 -14.38 -23.54
CA PHE A 83 3.92 -13.43 -24.24
C PHE A 83 2.44 -13.80 -24.10
N GLY A 84 1.54 -12.82 -24.28
CA GLY A 84 0.11 -13.06 -24.43
C GLY A 84 -0.27 -13.46 -25.88
N TYR A 85 -1.20 -14.41 -26.01
CA TYR A 85 -1.80 -14.79 -27.30
C TYR A 85 -3.33 -14.86 -27.18
N GLY A 86 -4.04 -14.08 -27.98
CA GLY A 86 -5.50 -14.04 -28.00
C GLY A 86 -6.09 -14.83 -29.16
N VAL A 87 -7.08 -15.68 -28.89
CA VAL A 87 -7.93 -16.27 -29.93
C VAL A 87 -9.31 -15.61 -29.85
N PRO A 88 -9.70 -14.80 -30.86
CA PRO A 88 -10.97 -14.07 -30.86
C PRO A 88 -12.17 -14.99 -30.58
N GLY A 89 -13.05 -14.57 -29.66
CA GLY A 89 -14.25 -15.32 -29.28
C GLY A 89 -14.02 -16.58 -28.44
N VAL A 90 -12.78 -16.88 -28.03
CA VAL A 90 -12.44 -18.11 -27.32
C VAL A 90 -11.85 -17.82 -25.93
N ALA A 91 -10.62 -17.32 -25.90
CA ALA A 91 -9.89 -16.99 -24.68
C ALA A 91 -8.57 -16.26 -25.03
N ARG A 92 -7.97 -15.64 -24.03
CA ARG A 92 -6.55 -15.26 -24.07
C ARG A 92 -5.72 -16.31 -23.35
N PHE A 93 -4.49 -16.47 -23.79
CA PHE A 93 -3.55 -17.45 -23.31
C PHE A 93 -2.24 -16.75 -22.96
N ARG A 94 -1.62 -17.15 -21.86
CA ARG A 94 -0.23 -16.83 -21.58
C ARG A 94 0.62 -17.96 -22.17
N ALA A 95 1.51 -17.61 -23.08
CA ALA A 95 2.40 -18.55 -23.73
C ALA A 95 3.83 -18.38 -23.20
N ASN A 96 4.51 -19.50 -22.99
CA ASN A 96 5.96 -19.54 -22.86
C ASN A 96 6.49 -20.42 -24.00
N MET A 97 7.34 -19.86 -24.85
CA MET A 97 8.04 -20.59 -25.90
C MET A 97 9.51 -20.72 -25.51
N TYR A 98 10.11 -21.90 -25.72
CA TYR A 98 11.46 -22.21 -25.29
C TYR A 98 12.14 -23.21 -26.23
N MET A 99 13.47 -23.26 -26.16
CA MET A 99 14.27 -24.28 -26.86
C MET A 99 14.53 -25.51 -25.98
N GLN A 100 14.30 -26.68 -26.54
CA GLN A 100 14.60 -27.97 -25.91
C GLN A 100 15.35 -28.86 -26.89
N ARG A 101 16.58 -29.26 -26.53
CA ARG A 101 17.42 -30.18 -27.34
C ARG A 101 17.54 -29.75 -28.81
N GLY A 102 17.64 -28.45 -29.07
CA GLY A 102 17.75 -27.89 -30.42
C GLY A 102 16.42 -27.79 -31.20
N THR A 103 15.29 -27.93 -30.53
CA THR A 103 13.95 -27.82 -31.14
C THR A 103 13.03 -26.92 -30.32
N VAL A 104 12.10 -26.23 -30.99
CA VAL A 104 11.13 -25.34 -30.33
C VAL A 104 10.07 -26.15 -29.57
N GLY A 105 9.71 -25.70 -28.38
CA GLY A 105 8.52 -26.12 -27.64
C GLY A 105 7.76 -24.93 -27.09
N ALA A 106 6.49 -25.13 -26.75
CA ALA A 106 5.68 -24.09 -26.13
C ALA A 106 4.67 -24.65 -25.13
N VAL A 107 4.34 -23.85 -24.12
CA VAL A 107 3.24 -24.10 -23.20
C VAL A 107 2.31 -22.90 -23.21
N PHE A 108 1.03 -23.15 -23.42
CA PHE A 108 -0.03 -22.14 -23.37
C PHE A 108 -0.89 -22.40 -22.13
N ARG A 109 -1.02 -21.40 -21.27
CA ARG A 109 -1.93 -21.41 -20.13
C ARG A 109 -3.13 -20.56 -20.46
N ARG A 110 -4.35 -21.09 -20.25
CA ARG A 110 -5.57 -20.31 -20.45
C ARG A 110 -5.70 -19.25 -19.36
N ILE A 111 -6.00 -18.02 -19.77
CA ILE A 111 -6.25 -16.90 -18.88
C ILE A 111 -7.74 -16.88 -18.51
N PRO A 112 -8.10 -16.79 -17.22
CA PRO A 112 -9.50 -16.71 -16.79
C PRO A 112 -10.17 -15.43 -17.31
N ILE A 113 -11.42 -15.56 -17.78
CA ILE A 113 -12.30 -14.41 -18.06
C ILE A 113 -13.18 -14.11 -16.83
N GLN A 114 -13.51 -15.13 -16.04
CA GLN A 114 -14.31 -14.95 -14.84
C GLN A 114 -13.42 -14.46 -13.71
N ILE A 115 -13.66 -13.23 -13.29
CA ILE A 115 -13.01 -12.59 -12.15
C ILE A 115 -13.89 -12.82 -10.92
N SER A 116 -13.29 -13.23 -9.80
CA SER A 116 -14.00 -13.38 -8.53
C SER A 116 -14.32 -12.00 -7.95
N THR A 117 -15.49 -11.85 -7.33
CA THR A 117 -15.84 -10.63 -6.59
C THR A 117 -15.10 -10.56 -5.26
N VAL A 118 -15.03 -9.38 -4.65
CA VAL A 118 -14.43 -9.17 -3.32
C VAL A 118 -15.07 -10.09 -2.27
N ASP A 119 -16.40 -10.25 -2.32
CA ASP A 119 -17.14 -11.15 -1.41
C ASP A 119 -16.84 -12.63 -1.67
N ALA A 120 -16.74 -13.04 -2.93
CA ALA A 120 -16.44 -14.43 -3.30
C ALA A 120 -15.04 -14.84 -2.85
N LEU A 121 -14.12 -13.88 -2.71
CA LEU A 121 -12.78 -14.07 -2.15
C LEU A 121 -12.75 -14.04 -0.61
N GLU A 122 -13.90 -13.83 0.05
CA GLU A 122 -14.03 -13.69 1.51
C GLU A 122 -13.10 -12.59 2.07
N LEU A 123 -12.86 -11.52 1.30
CA LEU A 123 -11.97 -10.42 1.72
C LEU A 123 -12.64 -9.51 2.76
N PRO A 124 -11.87 -8.89 3.67
CA PRO A 124 -12.40 -7.97 4.68
C PRO A 124 -13.10 -6.76 4.05
N THR A 125 -14.14 -6.23 4.72
CA THR A 125 -14.88 -5.03 4.27
C THR A 125 -13.98 -3.83 4.01
N ALA A 126 -12.87 -3.70 4.74
CA ALA A 126 -11.89 -2.64 4.53
C ALA A 126 -11.31 -2.63 3.09
N VAL A 127 -11.19 -3.79 2.44
CA VAL A 127 -10.74 -3.89 1.05
C VAL A 127 -11.74 -3.25 0.10
N ARG A 128 -13.04 -3.47 0.32
CA ARG A 128 -14.12 -2.84 -0.47
C ARG A 128 -14.11 -1.33 -0.29
N GLU A 129 -14.01 -0.83 0.95
CA GLU A 129 -13.95 0.62 1.22
C GLU A 129 -12.75 1.31 0.57
N ILE A 130 -11.63 0.61 0.44
CA ILE A 130 -10.45 1.15 -0.26
C ILE A 130 -10.75 1.38 -1.75
N THR A 131 -11.65 0.60 -2.36
CA THR A 131 -12.06 0.81 -3.76
C THR A 131 -12.91 2.06 -3.96
N GLU A 132 -13.44 2.66 -2.89
CA GLU A 132 -14.28 3.86 -2.92
C GLU A 132 -13.47 5.15 -2.79
N MET A 133 -12.14 5.04 -2.71
CA MET A 133 -11.26 6.19 -2.61
C MET A 133 -11.25 6.96 -3.94
N PRO A 134 -11.38 8.29 -3.92
CA PRO A 134 -11.44 9.08 -5.16
C PRO A 134 -10.09 9.16 -5.89
N ASP A 135 -8.99 9.13 -5.14
CA ASP A 135 -7.62 9.29 -5.63
C ASP A 135 -6.61 8.67 -4.64
N GLY A 136 -5.35 8.59 -5.06
CA GLY A 136 -4.23 8.20 -4.22
C GLY A 136 -3.68 6.82 -4.58
N LEU A 137 -2.87 6.24 -3.70
CA LEU A 137 -2.14 5.00 -3.93
C LEU A 137 -2.67 3.85 -3.06
N VAL A 138 -3.01 2.74 -3.71
CA VAL A 138 -3.37 1.48 -3.07
C VAL A 138 -2.38 0.40 -3.48
N LEU A 139 -1.81 -0.29 -2.50
CA LEU A 139 -0.82 -1.33 -2.72
C LEU A 139 -1.36 -2.70 -2.31
N VAL A 140 -1.29 -3.67 -3.22
CA VAL A 140 -1.59 -5.08 -2.91
C VAL A 140 -0.28 -5.86 -2.91
N THR A 141 0.10 -6.42 -1.76
CA THR A 141 1.43 -7.01 -1.57
C THR A 141 1.35 -8.46 -1.11
N GLY A 142 2.49 -9.14 -1.16
CA GLY A 142 2.65 -10.52 -0.75
C GLY A 142 3.57 -11.29 -1.70
N PRO A 143 3.96 -12.52 -1.36
CA PRO A 143 4.84 -13.33 -2.21
C PRO A 143 4.17 -13.74 -3.54
N THR A 144 4.95 -14.32 -4.44
CA THR A 144 4.40 -14.93 -5.67
C THR A 144 3.36 -16.00 -5.31
N GLY A 145 2.21 -15.95 -5.97
CA GLY A 145 1.11 -16.88 -5.71
C GLY A 145 0.28 -16.59 -4.46
N SER A 146 0.41 -15.41 -3.83
CA SER A 146 -0.42 -15.03 -2.68
C SER A 146 -1.83 -14.52 -3.04
N GLY A 147 -2.17 -14.49 -4.34
CA GLY A 147 -3.47 -13.99 -4.80
C GLY A 147 -3.52 -12.49 -5.14
N LYS A 148 -2.38 -11.80 -5.21
CA LYS A 148 -2.32 -10.34 -5.53
C LYS A 148 -3.12 -9.95 -6.76
N SER A 149 -2.86 -10.60 -7.89
CA SER A 149 -3.53 -10.30 -9.16
C SER A 149 -5.03 -10.61 -9.10
N THR A 150 -5.40 -11.68 -8.39
CA THR A 150 -6.82 -12.04 -8.18
C THR A 150 -7.54 -10.99 -7.34
N THR A 151 -6.92 -10.53 -6.24
CA THR A 151 -7.46 -9.47 -5.38
C THR A 151 -7.53 -8.14 -6.13
N LEU A 152 -6.48 -7.76 -6.86
CA LEU A 152 -6.49 -6.57 -7.71
C LEU A 152 -7.59 -6.63 -8.75
N ALA A 153 -7.74 -7.77 -9.42
CA ALA A 153 -8.79 -7.94 -10.42
C ALA A 153 -10.19 -7.80 -9.81
N ALA A 154 -10.41 -8.37 -8.62
CA ALA A 154 -11.66 -8.20 -7.88
C ALA A 154 -11.95 -6.74 -7.51
N MET A 155 -10.93 -6.00 -7.07
CA MET A 155 -11.04 -4.58 -6.72
C MET A 155 -11.32 -3.70 -7.94
N ILE A 156 -10.64 -3.94 -9.06
CA ILE A 156 -10.88 -3.21 -10.30
C ILE A 156 -12.27 -3.54 -10.87
N LEU A 157 -12.71 -4.80 -10.79
CA LEU A 157 -14.07 -5.19 -11.19
C LEU A 157 -15.14 -4.45 -10.37
N GLU A 158 -14.96 -4.38 -9.04
CA GLU A 158 -15.86 -3.67 -8.14
C GLU A 158 -16.02 -2.19 -8.54
N ILE A 159 -14.91 -1.50 -8.87
CA ILE A 159 -14.94 -0.12 -9.34
C ILE A 159 -15.65 -0.03 -10.70
N ALA A 160 -15.29 -0.93 -11.62
CA ALA A 160 -15.80 -0.93 -12.98
C ALA A 160 -17.32 -1.16 -13.08
N GLU A 161 -17.88 -1.93 -12.14
CA GLU A 161 -19.32 -2.16 -12.06
C GLU A 161 -20.05 -0.98 -11.42
N ARG A 162 -19.40 -0.25 -10.51
CA ARG A 162 -20.02 0.82 -9.72
C ARG A 162 -20.07 2.17 -10.43
N GLU A 163 -18.99 2.58 -11.12
CA GLU A 163 -18.82 3.97 -11.56
C GLU A 163 -18.51 4.11 -13.06
N PRO A 164 -18.99 5.18 -13.73
CA PRO A 164 -18.73 5.43 -15.14
C PRO A 164 -17.36 6.11 -15.35
N LEU A 165 -16.30 5.37 -15.05
CA LEU A 165 -14.91 5.83 -15.09
C LEU A 165 -14.14 5.29 -16.30
N HIS A 166 -12.97 5.84 -16.57
CA HIS A 166 -11.98 5.25 -17.45
C HIS A 166 -10.85 4.60 -16.63
N ILE A 167 -10.71 3.28 -16.80
CA ILE A 167 -9.71 2.47 -16.11
C ILE A 167 -8.63 2.04 -17.11
N VAL A 168 -7.37 2.29 -16.79
CA VAL A 168 -6.23 1.82 -17.59
C VAL A 168 -5.41 0.81 -16.78
N THR A 169 -5.21 -0.39 -17.32
CA THR A 169 -4.31 -1.39 -16.73
C THR A 169 -3.04 -1.54 -17.55
N ILE A 170 -1.91 -1.69 -16.86
CA ILE A 170 -0.58 -1.90 -17.46
C ILE A 170 0.01 -3.14 -16.79
N GLU A 171 0.20 -4.22 -17.56
CA GLU A 171 0.51 -5.56 -17.02
C GLU A 171 1.64 -6.26 -17.80
N ASP A 172 2.33 -7.23 -17.18
CA ASP A 172 3.42 -8.00 -17.81
C ASP A 172 3.44 -9.47 -17.34
N PRO A 173 2.73 -10.39 -18.00
CA PRO A 173 1.67 -10.16 -19.00
C PRO A 173 0.31 -9.92 -18.33
N ILE A 174 -0.74 -9.68 -19.13
CA ILE A 174 -2.12 -9.57 -18.62
C ILE A 174 -2.55 -10.87 -17.93
N GLU A 175 -3.06 -10.80 -16.70
CA GLU A 175 -3.47 -12.00 -15.92
C GLU A 175 -4.98 -12.24 -15.88
N PHE A 176 -5.78 -11.21 -16.08
CA PHE A 176 -7.24 -11.28 -16.15
C PHE A 176 -7.74 -10.42 -17.30
N LEU A 177 -8.76 -10.89 -18.00
CA LEU A 177 -9.43 -10.08 -19.01
C LEU A 177 -10.62 -9.38 -18.40
N PHE A 178 -10.61 -8.06 -18.49
CA PHE A 178 -11.78 -7.25 -18.18
C PHE A 178 -12.65 -7.07 -19.41
N GLN A 179 -13.95 -6.98 -19.17
CA GLN A 179 -14.91 -6.52 -20.15
C GLN A 179 -15.39 -5.15 -19.70
N ASP A 180 -15.72 -4.28 -20.65
CA ASP A 180 -16.38 -3.03 -20.32
C ASP A 180 -17.68 -3.29 -19.52
N ARG A 181 -17.91 -2.41 -18.54
CA ARG A 181 -19.05 -2.43 -17.62
C ARG A 181 -19.64 -1.03 -17.57
N THR A 182 -19.88 -0.50 -16.38
CA THR A 182 -20.21 0.91 -16.20
C THR A 182 -18.99 1.76 -16.58
N ALA A 183 -17.80 1.31 -16.19
CA ALA A 183 -16.52 1.86 -16.62
C ALA A 183 -16.05 1.30 -17.97
N ALA A 184 -15.29 2.12 -18.71
CA ALA A 184 -14.52 1.72 -19.88
C ALA A 184 -13.12 1.26 -19.45
N ILE A 185 -12.64 0.13 -19.96
CA ILE A 185 -11.39 -0.48 -19.48
C ILE A 185 -10.40 -0.69 -20.64
N SER A 186 -9.24 -0.04 -20.53
CA SER A 186 -8.13 -0.16 -21.48
C SER A 186 -6.97 -0.96 -20.87
N GLN A 187 -6.80 -2.21 -21.28
CA GLN A 187 -5.67 -3.05 -20.82
C GLN A 187 -4.48 -2.99 -21.78
N ARG A 188 -3.27 -2.82 -21.24
CA ARG A 188 -2.03 -2.73 -22.03
C ARG A 188 -0.98 -3.70 -21.49
N GLU A 189 -0.49 -4.58 -22.35
CA GLU A 189 0.56 -5.54 -22.03
C GLU A 189 1.94 -5.00 -22.39
N VAL A 190 2.88 -5.01 -21.45
CA VAL A 190 4.28 -4.63 -21.67
C VAL A 190 4.95 -5.62 -22.63
N GLY A 191 5.71 -5.10 -23.60
CA GLY A 191 6.33 -5.87 -24.68
C GLY A 191 5.40 -6.17 -25.87
N THR A 192 4.09 -5.94 -25.74
CA THR A 192 3.10 -6.16 -26.80
C THR A 192 2.44 -4.83 -27.21
N ASP A 193 1.80 -4.14 -26.26
CA ASP A 193 1.03 -2.90 -26.49
C ASP A 193 1.79 -1.63 -26.08
N THR A 194 2.89 -1.80 -25.34
CA THR A 194 3.75 -0.74 -24.83
C THR A 194 5.15 -1.28 -24.53
N PRO A 195 6.25 -0.53 -24.71
CA PRO A 195 7.59 -1.07 -24.51
C PRO A 195 7.97 -1.24 -23.03
N THR A 196 7.51 -0.34 -22.15
CA THR A 196 7.86 -0.36 -20.71
C THR A 196 6.68 0.10 -19.85
N PHE A 197 6.68 -0.25 -18.56
CA PHE A 197 5.74 0.28 -17.57
C PHE A 197 5.78 1.80 -17.50
N ARG A 198 6.98 2.39 -17.44
CA ARG A 198 7.17 3.84 -17.36
C ARG A 198 6.54 4.58 -18.53
N GLU A 199 6.80 4.13 -19.77
CA GLU A 199 6.23 4.79 -20.94
C GLU A 199 4.70 4.59 -21.00
N ALA A 200 4.23 3.40 -20.66
CA ALA A 200 2.81 3.10 -20.60
C ALA A 200 2.09 4.05 -19.63
N LEU A 201 2.62 4.19 -18.41
CA LEU A 201 2.05 4.99 -17.33
C LEU A 201 2.09 6.49 -17.66
N ARG A 202 3.21 6.98 -18.22
CA ARG A 202 3.31 8.38 -18.66
C ARG A 202 2.29 8.72 -19.75
N ASN A 203 2.06 7.78 -20.68
CA ASN A 203 1.06 7.97 -21.73
C ASN A 203 -0.36 7.81 -21.18
N ALA A 204 -0.58 6.90 -20.23
CA ALA A 204 -1.87 6.68 -19.58
C ALA A 204 -2.39 7.97 -18.93
N MET A 205 -1.56 8.73 -18.21
CA MET A 205 -1.95 10.02 -17.63
C MET A 205 -2.44 11.09 -18.65
N ARG A 206 -2.28 10.85 -19.96
CA ARG A 206 -2.80 11.72 -21.03
C ARG A 206 -3.96 11.10 -21.80
N GLN A 207 -4.46 9.96 -21.34
CA GLN A 207 -5.59 9.23 -21.90
C GLN A 207 -6.87 9.46 -21.11
N ASP A 208 -6.90 10.50 -20.26
CA ASP A 208 -8.04 10.82 -19.38
C ASP A 208 -8.45 9.62 -18.49
N PRO A 209 -7.53 8.96 -17.75
CA PRO A 209 -7.90 7.89 -16.84
C PRO A 209 -8.35 8.46 -15.50
N ASP A 210 -9.29 7.78 -14.85
CA ASP A 210 -9.62 8.03 -13.43
C ASP A 210 -8.86 7.05 -12.53
N VAL A 211 -8.75 5.79 -12.99
CA VAL A 211 -8.09 4.70 -12.27
C VAL A 211 -6.98 4.10 -13.11
N ILE A 212 -5.81 3.91 -12.50
CA ILE A 212 -4.66 3.29 -13.15
C ILE A 212 -4.21 2.07 -12.34
N MET A 213 -4.16 0.90 -12.97
CA MET A 213 -3.56 -0.29 -12.37
C MET A 213 -2.21 -0.58 -13.02
N VAL A 214 -1.15 -0.64 -12.21
CA VAL A 214 0.21 -0.96 -12.62
C VAL A 214 0.58 -2.31 -12.02
N GLY A 215 0.86 -3.30 -12.86
CA GLY A 215 1.04 -4.69 -12.43
C GLY A 215 2.07 -4.86 -11.30
N GLU A 216 3.22 -4.20 -11.38
CA GLU A 216 4.25 -4.25 -10.32
C GLU A 216 5.16 -3.01 -10.34
N MET A 217 5.60 -2.56 -9.16
CA MET A 217 6.65 -1.55 -8.99
C MET A 217 8.00 -2.21 -8.70
N ARG A 218 8.78 -2.49 -9.75
CA ARG A 218 10.11 -3.11 -9.62
C ARG A 218 11.24 -2.11 -9.48
N ASP A 219 11.21 -1.08 -10.32
CA ASP A 219 12.26 -0.08 -10.45
C ASP A 219 11.84 1.29 -9.91
N VAL A 220 12.85 2.10 -9.58
CA VAL A 220 12.69 3.45 -9.01
C VAL A 220 11.92 4.36 -9.95
N GLU A 221 12.14 4.24 -11.26
CA GLU A 221 11.47 5.08 -12.26
C GLU A 221 9.96 4.82 -12.31
N THR A 222 9.56 3.55 -12.25
CA THR A 222 8.16 3.13 -12.18
C THR A 222 7.53 3.57 -10.85
N MET A 223 8.22 3.39 -9.71
CA MET A 223 7.76 3.87 -8.41
C MET A 223 7.51 5.38 -8.40
N GLN A 224 8.47 6.17 -8.93
CA GLN A 224 8.34 7.62 -9.00
C GLN A 224 7.17 8.06 -9.89
N THR A 225 6.97 7.38 -11.01
CA THR A 225 5.86 7.68 -11.93
C THR A 225 4.51 7.32 -11.29
N VAL A 226 4.43 6.22 -10.54
CA VAL A 226 3.22 5.83 -9.78
C VAL A 226 2.89 6.86 -8.70
N LEU A 227 3.87 7.31 -7.92
CA LEU A 227 3.66 8.33 -6.91
C LEU A 227 3.17 9.64 -7.52
N THR A 228 3.72 10.03 -8.67
CA THR A 228 3.29 11.22 -9.43
C THR A 228 1.84 11.07 -9.91
N ALA A 229 1.47 9.90 -10.45
CA ALA A 229 0.10 9.64 -10.90
C ALA A 229 -0.90 9.73 -9.73
N ALA A 230 -0.56 9.16 -8.58
CA ALA A 230 -1.38 9.23 -7.38
C ALA A 230 -1.51 10.67 -6.82
N GLU A 231 -0.44 11.47 -6.90
CA GLU A 231 -0.43 12.87 -6.45
C GLU A 231 -1.25 13.79 -7.38
N THR A 232 -1.40 13.42 -8.66
CA THR A 232 -2.13 14.19 -9.68
C THR A 232 -3.63 13.89 -9.72
N GLY A 233 -4.16 13.24 -8.68
CA GLY A 233 -5.60 13.01 -8.50
C GLY A 233 -6.13 11.72 -9.13
N HIS A 234 -5.26 10.81 -9.56
CA HIS A 234 -5.67 9.48 -10.02
C HIS A 234 -5.73 8.49 -8.86
N LEU A 235 -6.64 7.53 -8.93
CA LEU A 235 -6.58 6.36 -8.06
C LEU A 235 -5.66 5.30 -8.69
N VAL A 236 -4.52 5.04 -8.06
CA VAL A 236 -3.49 4.16 -8.57
C VAL A 236 -3.39 2.89 -7.75
N PHE A 237 -3.48 1.75 -8.42
CA PHE A 237 -3.28 0.43 -7.85
C PHE A 237 -1.95 -0.15 -8.30
N SER A 238 -1.21 -0.76 -7.38
CA SER A 238 0.04 -1.44 -7.74
C SER A 238 0.39 -2.61 -6.82
N THR A 239 1.38 -3.42 -7.20
CA THR A 239 1.89 -4.52 -6.37
C THR A 239 3.36 -4.41 -6.02
N LEU A 240 3.70 -5.00 -4.87
CA LEU A 240 5.06 -5.34 -4.46
C LEU A 240 5.11 -6.76 -3.88
N HIS A 241 6.30 -7.34 -3.80
CA HIS A 241 6.55 -8.66 -3.21
C HIS A 241 7.01 -8.59 -1.75
N THR A 242 6.43 -7.70 -0.96
CA THR A 242 6.68 -7.51 0.48
C THR A 242 5.62 -8.23 1.32
N ASN A 243 5.97 -8.66 2.53
CA ASN A 243 5.14 -9.56 3.33
C ASN A 243 4.16 -8.84 4.27
N ASN A 244 4.38 -7.55 4.56
CA ASN A 244 3.54 -6.73 5.42
C ASN A 244 3.62 -5.25 5.01
N ALA A 245 2.75 -4.42 5.58
CA ALA A 245 2.60 -3.01 5.24
C ALA A 245 3.84 -2.18 5.62
N ALA A 246 4.40 -2.43 6.79
CA ALA A 246 5.63 -1.79 7.27
C ALA A 246 6.81 -2.00 6.30
N GLN A 247 7.08 -3.25 5.91
CA GLN A 247 8.13 -3.61 4.95
C GLN A 247 7.85 -3.02 3.57
N THR A 248 6.59 -2.88 3.18
CA THR A 248 6.20 -2.26 1.91
C THR A 248 6.65 -0.80 1.86
N LEU A 249 6.41 -0.04 2.93
CA LEU A 249 6.84 1.35 3.04
C LEU A 249 8.36 1.48 2.99
N ASP A 250 9.07 0.70 3.82
CA ASP A 250 10.53 0.70 3.83
C ASP A 250 11.09 0.34 2.44
N ARG A 251 10.53 -0.68 1.78
CA ARG A 251 10.96 -1.11 0.44
C ARG A 251 10.83 -0.02 -0.62
N ILE A 252 9.76 0.77 -0.57
CA ILE A 252 9.58 1.90 -1.50
C ILE A 252 10.61 2.98 -1.20
N VAL A 253 10.77 3.37 0.07
CA VAL A 253 11.72 4.42 0.46
C VAL A 253 13.16 4.03 0.12
N ASP A 254 13.56 2.80 0.44
CA ASP A 254 14.91 2.26 0.22
C ASP A 254 15.28 2.09 -1.26
N ALA A 255 14.28 2.13 -2.17
CA ALA A 255 14.55 2.14 -3.60
C ALA A 255 15.18 3.48 -4.05
N PHE A 256 14.93 4.57 -3.32
CA PHE A 256 15.44 5.90 -3.64
C PHE A 256 16.77 6.19 -2.92
N PRO A 257 17.59 7.11 -3.46
CA PRO A 257 18.79 7.59 -2.78
C PRO A 257 18.49 8.16 -1.37
N PRO A 258 19.39 7.99 -0.38
CA PRO A 258 19.15 8.39 1.02
C PRO A 258 18.73 9.86 1.19
N GLU A 259 19.25 10.77 0.37
CA GLU A 259 18.91 12.19 0.41
C GLU A 259 17.44 12.49 0.04
N GLN A 260 16.77 11.56 -0.66
CA GLN A 260 15.37 11.68 -1.05
C GLN A 260 14.42 11.00 -0.08
N HIS A 261 14.91 10.21 0.89
CA HIS A 261 14.07 9.40 1.77
C HIS A 261 13.01 10.21 2.51
N LYS A 262 13.38 11.39 3.04
CA LYS A 262 12.44 12.28 3.72
C LYS A 262 11.35 12.79 2.79
N GLN A 263 11.70 13.12 1.55
CA GLN A 263 10.74 13.57 0.54
C GLN A 263 9.78 12.44 0.16
N ILE A 264 10.29 11.23 -0.07
CA ILE A 264 9.46 10.07 -0.43
C ILE A 264 8.51 9.69 0.70
N ARG A 265 8.96 9.74 1.96
CA ARG A 265 8.08 9.53 3.13
C ARG A 265 6.96 10.56 3.21
N ALA A 266 7.28 11.84 3.01
CA ALA A 266 6.28 12.91 2.97
C ALA A 266 5.30 12.76 1.79
N GLN A 267 5.77 12.32 0.62
CA GLN A 267 4.90 12.06 -0.51
C GLN A 267 3.97 10.86 -0.23
N LEU A 268 4.52 9.76 0.27
CA LEU A 268 3.76 8.57 0.64
C LEU A 268 2.71 8.86 1.71
N SER A 269 3.04 9.67 2.73
CA SER A 269 2.07 10.01 3.78
C SER A 269 0.86 10.77 3.25
N LEU A 270 1.00 11.51 2.14
CA LEU A 270 -0.07 12.24 1.49
C LEU A 270 -0.88 11.37 0.52
N VAL A 271 -0.21 10.60 -0.33
CA VAL A 271 -0.86 9.88 -1.44
C VAL A 271 -1.38 8.50 -1.05
N LEU A 272 -0.80 7.83 -0.04
CA LEU A 272 -1.21 6.48 0.33
C LEU A 272 -2.66 6.47 0.84
N ARG A 273 -3.44 5.48 0.41
CA ARG A 273 -4.80 5.22 0.90
C ARG A 273 -4.87 3.92 1.69
N GLY A 274 -4.18 2.88 1.21
CA GLY A 274 -4.07 1.62 1.95
C GLY A 274 -3.06 0.65 1.39
N ILE A 275 -2.67 -0.31 2.23
CA ILE A 275 -1.82 -1.45 1.88
C ILE A 275 -2.53 -2.72 2.30
N ILE A 276 -2.64 -3.68 1.38
CA ILE A 276 -3.29 -4.98 1.57
C ILE A 276 -2.23 -6.06 1.36
N SER A 277 -1.73 -6.65 2.44
CA SER A 277 -0.71 -7.72 2.35
C SER A 277 -1.35 -9.09 2.48
N LEU A 278 -1.08 -9.96 1.51
CA LEU A 278 -1.76 -11.25 1.33
C LEU A 278 -0.84 -12.44 1.59
N LYS A 279 -1.38 -13.46 2.25
CA LYS A 279 -0.83 -14.82 2.30
C LYS A 279 -1.95 -15.82 2.01
N LEU A 280 -1.68 -16.82 1.17
CA LEU A 280 -2.65 -17.91 0.97
C LEU A 280 -2.43 -19.01 1.99
N VAL A 281 -3.54 -19.47 2.57
CA VAL A 281 -3.59 -20.60 3.51
C VAL A 281 -4.55 -21.66 3.00
N LYS A 282 -4.15 -22.92 3.15
CA LYS A 282 -4.99 -24.06 2.83
C LYS A 282 -6.02 -24.25 3.94
N THR A 283 -7.29 -24.28 3.59
CA THR A 283 -8.37 -24.52 4.54
C THR A 283 -8.52 -26.00 4.87
N LYS A 284 -9.20 -26.33 5.98
CA LYS A 284 -9.46 -27.72 6.41
C LYS A 284 -10.19 -28.54 5.34
N ASP A 285 -11.04 -27.91 4.52
CA ASP A 285 -11.76 -28.54 3.39
C ASP A 285 -10.91 -28.65 2.11
N GLY A 286 -9.63 -28.27 2.16
CA GLY A 286 -8.68 -28.41 1.06
C GLY A 286 -8.69 -27.29 0.03
N ARG A 287 -9.54 -26.26 0.19
CA ARG A 287 -9.52 -25.03 -0.61
C ARG A 287 -8.41 -24.08 -0.16
N MET A 288 -8.26 -22.96 -0.86
CA MET A 288 -7.34 -21.88 -0.46
C MET A 288 -8.18 -20.67 -0.03
N THR A 289 -7.79 -20.04 1.07
CA THR A 289 -8.30 -18.73 1.49
C THR A 289 -7.14 -17.77 1.76
N ALA A 290 -7.41 -16.48 1.80
CA ALA A 290 -6.40 -15.46 2.05
C ALA A 290 -6.41 -15.04 3.53
N ALA A 291 -5.23 -15.08 4.17
CA ALA A 291 -4.95 -14.27 5.34
C ALA A 291 -4.51 -12.87 4.84
N VAL A 292 -5.11 -11.83 5.41
CA VAL A 292 -5.04 -10.47 4.88
C VAL A 292 -4.64 -9.51 5.99
N GLU A 293 -3.55 -8.78 5.82
CA GLU A 293 -3.25 -7.60 6.62
C GLU A 293 -3.74 -6.36 5.87
N VAL A 294 -4.38 -5.43 6.58
CA VAL A 294 -4.90 -4.19 5.99
C VAL A 294 -4.42 -2.99 6.81
N LEU A 295 -3.65 -2.13 6.16
CA LEU A 295 -3.33 -0.77 6.61
C LEU A 295 -4.19 0.22 5.85
N ARG A 296 -4.76 1.20 6.55
CA ARG A 296 -5.36 2.40 5.94
C ARG A 296 -4.65 3.64 6.42
N ASN A 297 -4.53 4.65 5.56
CA ASN A 297 -3.77 5.84 5.90
C ASN A 297 -4.59 6.83 6.74
N SER A 298 -4.67 6.59 8.05
CA SER A 298 -5.24 7.55 9.02
C SER A 298 -4.31 8.77 9.22
N PRO A 299 -4.77 9.89 9.80
CA PRO A 299 -3.89 11.03 10.11
C PRO A 299 -2.70 10.66 11.00
N ARG A 300 -2.90 9.73 11.94
CA ARG A 300 -1.81 9.19 12.78
C ARG A 300 -0.86 8.33 11.95
N MET A 301 -1.39 7.45 11.09
CA MET A 301 -0.57 6.63 10.19
C MET A 301 0.28 7.49 9.24
N ALA A 302 -0.31 8.53 8.65
CA ALA A 302 0.40 9.48 7.79
C ALA A 302 1.58 10.11 8.54
N LYS A 303 1.40 10.47 9.82
CA LYS A 303 2.48 11.03 10.64
C LYS A 303 3.60 10.02 10.91
N LEU A 304 3.24 8.77 11.23
CA LEU A 304 4.22 7.69 11.43
C LEU A 304 5.03 7.40 10.15
N ILE A 305 4.38 7.47 8.97
CA ILE A 305 5.03 7.31 7.67
C ILE A 305 6.02 8.46 7.43
N GLU A 306 5.58 9.71 7.63
CA GLU A 306 6.39 10.92 7.46
C GLU A 306 7.65 10.89 8.33
N ASP A 307 7.49 10.49 9.61
CA ASP A 307 8.57 10.46 10.60
C ASP A 307 9.45 9.18 10.47
N GLY A 308 9.03 8.18 9.69
CA GLY A 308 9.77 6.93 9.48
C GLY A 308 9.73 5.97 10.67
N HIS A 309 8.66 6.01 11.47
CA HIS A 309 8.48 5.19 12.66
C HIS A 309 7.87 3.83 12.34
N THR A 310 8.59 3.00 11.56
CA THR A 310 8.05 1.76 11.00
C THR A 310 7.58 0.73 12.03
N LYS A 311 8.14 0.72 13.25
CA LYS A 311 7.68 -0.18 14.33
C LYS A 311 6.30 0.19 14.84
N ASP A 312 6.06 1.48 15.04
CA ASP A 312 4.81 2.02 15.56
C ASP A 312 3.64 1.81 14.56
N ILE A 313 3.96 1.66 13.27
CA ILE A 313 2.98 1.33 12.21
C ILE A 313 2.31 -0.02 12.48
N LEU A 314 3.06 -1.03 12.90
CA LEU A 314 2.50 -2.36 13.17
C LEU A 314 1.53 -2.32 14.37
N GLU A 315 1.90 -1.60 15.43
CA GLU A 315 1.03 -1.41 16.60
C GLU A 315 -0.22 -0.59 16.26
N GLU A 316 -0.08 0.43 15.41
CA GLU A 316 -1.20 1.23 14.95
C GLU A 316 -2.20 0.40 14.13
N ILE A 317 -1.74 -0.47 13.23
CA ILE A 317 -2.61 -1.40 12.49
C ILE A 317 -3.45 -2.25 13.46
N GLU A 318 -2.85 -2.73 14.55
CA GLU A 318 -3.51 -3.63 15.51
C GLU A 318 -4.52 -2.93 16.41
N THR A 319 -4.30 -1.65 16.70
CA THR A 319 -5.16 -0.87 17.59
C THR A 319 -6.28 -0.15 16.83
N SER A 320 -6.09 0.17 15.55
CA SER A 320 -7.06 0.89 14.70
C SER A 320 -8.12 0.01 14.01
N VAL A 321 -8.49 -1.12 14.62
CA VAL A 321 -9.50 -2.07 14.09
C VAL A 321 -10.90 -1.46 14.05
N GLY A 322 -11.34 -0.79 15.11
CA GLY A 322 -12.73 -0.32 15.22
C GLY A 322 -13.08 0.78 14.20
N LEU A 323 -12.29 1.85 14.20
CA LEU A 323 -12.60 3.05 13.41
C LEU A 323 -12.15 2.92 11.95
N TYR A 324 -10.91 2.47 11.72
CA TYR A 324 -10.34 2.41 10.38
C TYR A 324 -10.47 1.01 9.76
N ARG A 325 -10.97 0.00 10.48
CA ARG A 325 -11.04 -1.40 9.99
C ARG A 325 -9.68 -1.93 9.53
N MET A 326 -8.61 -1.45 10.18
CA MET A 326 -7.29 -2.04 10.01
C MET A 326 -7.27 -3.43 10.65
N GLN A 327 -6.37 -4.27 10.17
CA GLN A 327 -6.14 -5.57 10.80
C GLN A 327 -4.72 -6.04 10.53
N SER A 328 -4.06 -6.59 11.54
CA SER A 328 -2.75 -7.24 11.33
C SER A 328 -2.89 -8.64 10.75
N MET A 329 -1.80 -9.16 10.18
CA MET A 329 -1.76 -10.53 9.71
C MET A 329 -2.14 -11.54 10.82
N ASN A 330 -1.69 -11.32 12.05
CA ASN A 330 -2.02 -12.17 13.18
C ASN A 330 -3.51 -12.10 13.55
N GLN A 331 -4.12 -10.92 13.53
CA GLN A 331 -5.57 -10.77 13.73
C GLN A 331 -6.37 -11.51 12.65
N SER A 332 -5.93 -11.46 11.39
CA SER A 332 -6.55 -12.22 10.30
C SER A 332 -6.42 -13.73 10.48
N LEU A 333 -5.23 -14.23 10.87
CA LEU A 333 -5.01 -15.64 11.18
C LEU A 333 -5.87 -16.11 12.34
N ILE A 334 -6.01 -15.30 13.41
CA ILE A 334 -6.91 -15.57 14.53
C ILE A 334 -8.36 -15.66 14.05
N ALA A 335 -8.82 -14.74 13.20
CA ALA A 335 -10.18 -14.80 12.66
C ALA A 335 -10.43 -16.12 11.88
N LEU A 336 -9.51 -16.49 10.97
CA LEU A 336 -9.60 -17.74 10.21
C LEU A 336 -9.59 -18.98 11.13
N LEU A 337 -8.78 -18.94 12.17
CA LEU A 337 -8.70 -19.97 13.21
C LEU A 337 -10.04 -20.11 13.94
N VAL A 338 -10.59 -19.01 14.47
CA VAL A 338 -11.84 -18.98 15.25
C VAL A 338 -13.03 -19.46 14.41
N HIS A 339 -13.05 -19.13 13.12
CA HIS A 339 -14.03 -19.66 12.16
C HIS A 339 -13.75 -21.10 11.71
N GLN A 340 -12.79 -21.80 12.32
CA GLN A 340 -12.37 -23.17 12.02
C GLN A 340 -11.96 -23.40 10.54
N LYS A 341 -11.59 -22.34 9.83
CA LYS A 341 -11.20 -22.43 8.41
C LYS A 341 -9.83 -23.09 8.27
N ILE A 342 -8.92 -22.84 9.21
CA ILE A 342 -7.52 -23.31 9.19
C ILE A 342 -7.15 -24.04 10.49
N THR A 343 -6.02 -24.74 10.49
CA THR A 343 -5.51 -25.40 11.71
C THR A 343 -4.56 -24.50 12.49
N TYR A 344 -4.39 -24.78 13.80
CA TYR A 344 -3.41 -24.08 14.64
C TYR A 344 -1.99 -24.16 14.05
N GLN A 345 -1.61 -25.34 13.55
CA GLN A 345 -0.28 -25.55 12.95
C GLN A 345 -0.07 -24.67 11.70
N ASP A 346 -1.08 -24.59 10.83
CA ASP A 346 -1.02 -23.75 9.62
C ASP A 346 -0.90 -22.26 9.98
N ALA A 347 -1.67 -21.80 10.97
CA ALA A 347 -1.63 -20.42 11.42
C ALA A 347 -0.26 -20.04 12.01
N MET A 348 0.30 -20.89 12.87
CA MET A 348 1.62 -20.68 13.47
C MET A 348 2.74 -20.69 12.42
N ALA A 349 2.64 -21.54 11.39
CA ALA A 349 3.62 -21.61 10.31
C ALA A 349 3.58 -20.38 9.38
N LEU A 350 2.42 -19.73 9.24
CA LEU A 350 2.24 -18.57 8.37
C LEU A 350 2.47 -17.23 9.06
N SER A 351 2.36 -17.18 10.39
CA SER A 351 2.63 -15.98 11.17
C SER A 351 4.08 -15.50 10.96
N SER A 352 4.26 -14.18 10.83
CA SER A 352 5.59 -13.57 10.88
C SER A 352 6.13 -13.48 12.31
N ASP A 353 5.25 -13.52 13.30
CA ASP A 353 5.58 -13.55 14.72
C ASP A 353 4.70 -14.60 15.42
N PRO A 354 5.15 -15.88 15.43
CA PRO A 354 4.39 -16.96 16.02
C PRO A 354 4.24 -16.81 17.55
N ASP A 355 5.20 -16.18 18.22
CA ASP A 355 5.15 -15.97 19.68
C ASP A 355 4.06 -14.96 20.04
N ASP A 356 3.97 -13.84 19.31
CA ASP A 356 2.87 -12.89 19.45
C ASP A 356 1.50 -13.53 19.14
N LEU A 357 1.42 -14.34 18.07
CA LEU A 357 0.20 -15.07 17.74
C LEU A 357 -0.22 -16.02 18.88
N SER A 358 0.72 -16.80 19.42
CA SER A 358 0.46 -17.69 20.57
C SER A 358 0.01 -16.89 21.78
N LEU A 359 0.67 -15.78 22.10
CA LEU A 359 0.29 -14.91 23.23
C LEU A 359 -1.15 -14.38 23.07
N LYS A 360 -1.51 -13.92 21.87
CA LYS A 360 -2.87 -13.44 21.55
C LYS A 360 -3.90 -14.56 21.65
N LEU A 361 -3.59 -15.74 21.12
CA LEU A 361 -4.45 -16.91 21.21
C LEU A 361 -4.66 -17.35 22.66
N ARG A 362 -3.63 -17.35 23.51
CA ARG A 362 -3.76 -17.69 24.94
C ARG A 362 -4.60 -16.68 25.71
N LYS A 363 -4.53 -15.39 25.34
CA LYS A 363 -5.38 -14.34 25.93
C LYS A 363 -6.85 -14.52 25.57
N LEU A 364 -7.15 -14.93 24.33
CA LEU A 364 -8.52 -15.14 23.84
C LEU A 364 -9.10 -16.50 24.24
N PHE A 365 -8.26 -17.53 24.24
CA PHE A 365 -8.60 -18.93 24.50
C PHE A 365 -7.60 -19.54 25.49
N PRO A 366 -7.86 -19.42 26.80
CA PRO A 366 -7.06 -20.08 27.82
C PRO A 366 -6.95 -21.60 27.52
N GLN A 367 -5.75 -22.19 27.70
CA GLN A 367 -5.44 -23.61 27.46
C GLN A 367 -5.46 -24.11 26.00
N ILE A 368 -5.49 -23.21 25.00
CA ILE A 368 -5.54 -23.59 23.57
C ILE A 368 -4.44 -24.58 23.13
N GLU A 369 -3.20 -24.37 23.57
CA GLU A 369 -2.09 -25.26 23.22
C GLU A 369 -2.22 -26.67 23.81
N GLU A 370 -2.83 -26.78 24.99
CA GLU A 370 -3.05 -28.05 25.67
C GLU A 370 -4.17 -28.84 24.98
N ARG A 371 -5.26 -28.17 24.57
CA ARG A 371 -6.32 -28.77 23.75
C ARG A 371 -5.80 -29.26 22.40
N VAL A 372 -4.99 -28.44 21.71
CA VAL A 372 -4.39 -28.82 20.42
C VAL A 372 -3.44 -30.01 20.59
N ARG A 373 -2.62 -30.04 21.65
CA ARG A 373 -1.75 -31.21 21.96
C ARG A 373 -2.53 -32.49 22.24
N GLN A 374 -3.73 -32.38 22.80
CA GLN A 374 -4.62 -33.51 23.07
C GLN A 374 -5.46 -33.92 21.85
N GLY A 375 -5.28 -33.29 20.69
CA GLY A 375 -6.00 -33.61 19.45
C GLY A 375 -7.43 -33.04 19.40
N GLY A 376 -7.77 -32.09 20.26
CA GLY A 376 -9.08 -31.42 20.28
C GLY A 376 -9.23 -30.35 19.19
N ASP A 377 -10.46 -30.14 18.73
CA ASP A 377 -10.80 -29.02 17.86
C ASP A 377 -10.77 -27.69 18.63
N MET A 378 -10.54 -26.61 17.89
CA MET A 378 -10.43 -25.24 18.44
C MET A 378 -11.77 -24.71 18.95
N ALA A 379 -12.88 -25.17 18.39
CA ALA A 379 -14.19 -24.74 18.84
C ALA A 379 -14.57 -25.43 20.16
N PRO A 380 -15.12 -24.65 21.11
CA PRO A 380 -15.68 -25.21 22.33
C PRO A 380 -16.71 -26.29 21.98
N SER A 381 -16.73 -27.39 22.74
CA SER A 381 -17.78 -28.39 22.55
C SER A 381 -19.13 -27.73 22.81
N TYR A 382 -20.06 -27.79 21.85
CA TYR A 382 -21.41 -27.24 22.01
C TYR A 382 -22.17 -27.86 23.19
N SER A 383 -21.72 -29.01 23.71
CA SER A 383 -22.31 -29.68 24.86
C SER A 383 -21.71 -29.26 26.21
N ASP A 384 -20.69 -28.41 26.23
CA ASP A 384 -19.97 -28.03 27.45
C ASP A 384 -20.40 -26.65 27.97
N PHE A 385 -21.34 -26.66 28.91
CA PHE A 385 -21.91 -25.45 29.50
C PHE A 385 -20.89 -24.59 30.24
N SER A 386 -19.78 -25.20 30.71
CA SER A 386 -18.70 -24.46 31.38
C SER A 386 -18.10 -23.38 30.46
N GLN A 387 -18.06 -23.64 29.15
CA GLN A 387 -17.45 -22.77 28.15
C GLN A 387 -18.39 -21.61 27.74
N ILE A 388 -19.71 -21.78 27.89
CA ILE A 388 -20.68 -20.67 27.79
C ILE A 388 -20.44 -19.67 28.93
N THR A 389 -20.22 -20.19 30.14
CA THR A 389 -19.87 -19.35 31.30
C THR A 389 -18.56 -18.60 31.08
N GLU A 390 -17.55 -19.27 30.53
CA GLU A 390 -16.24 -18.66 30.23
C GLU A 390 -16.34 -17.56 29.16
N LEU A 391 -17.12 -17.77 28.10
CA LEU A 391 -17.39 -16.74 27.08
C LEU A 391 -18.21 -15.57 27.64
N MET A 392 -19.15 -15.83 28.55
CA MET A 392 -19.90 -14.79 29.26
C MET A 392 -18.99 -13.97 30.19
N ASP A 393 -18.04 -14.62 30.87
CA ASP A 393 -17.06 -13.95 31.72
C ASP A 393 -16.05 -13.14 30.89
N ILE A 394 -15.58 -13.65 29.75
CA ILE A 394 -14.74 -12.87 28.81
C ILE A 394 -15.51 -11.66 28.29
N LYS A 395 -16.77 -11.85 27.88
CA LYS A 395 -17.62 -10.74 27.44
C LYS A 395 -17.80 -9.70 28.55
N ARG A 396 -18.04 -10.14 29.80
CA ARG A 396 -18.13 -9.26 30.97
C ARG A 396 -16.84 -8.48 31.19
N LEU A 397 -15.68 -9.14 31.12
CA LEU A 397 -14.37 -8.50 31.26
C LEU A 397 -14.13 -7.46 30.16
N TYR A 398 -14.51 -7.75 28.92
CA TYR A 398 -14.43 -6.78 27.82
C TYR A 398 -15.35 -5.57 28.04
N GLU A 399 -16.58 -5.79 28.50
CA GLU A 399 -17.52 -4.71 28.84
C GLU A 399 -17.00 -3.87 30.01
N GLU A 400 -16.45 -4.50 31.05
CA GLU A 400 -15.80 -3.82 32.17
C GLU A 400 -14.59 -2.98 31.71
N GLN A 401 -13.78 -3.53 30.80
CA GLN A 401 -12.61 -2.84 30.25
C GLN A 401 -13.02 -1.64 29.38
N ASP A 402 -14.04 -1.80 28.52
CA ASP A 402 -14.60 -0.72 27.69
C ASP A 402 -15.16 0.43 28.56
N VAL A 403 -15.85 0.10 29.66
CA VAL A 403 -16.31 1.08 30.64
C VAL A 403 -15.12 1.82 31.29
N GLN A 404 -14.07 1.10 31.70
CA GLN A 404 -12.86 1.73 32.26
C GLN A 404 -12.15 2.63 31.25
N TRP A 405 -12.08 2.22 29.98
CA TRP A 405 -11.48 3.03 28.91
C TRP A 405 -12.28 4.30 28.64
N ARG A 406 -13.61 4.20 28.58
CA ARG A 406 -14.50 5.38 28.45
C ARG A 406 -14.35 6.33 29.62
N GLN A 407 -14.23 5.80 30.84
CA GLN A 407 -14.00 6.63 32.02
C GLN A 407 -12.66 7.36 31.94
N ARG A 408 -11.56 6.66 31.58
CA ARG A 408 -10.25 7.33 31.40
C ARG A 408 -10.26 8.39 30.30
N LEU A 409 -11.02 8.17 29.23
CA LEU A 409 -11.20 9.16 28.15
C LEU A 409 -11.92 10.41 28.68
N LEU A 410 -13.01 10.24 29.44
CA LEU A 410 -13.72 11.34 30.09
C LEU A 410 -12.81 12.10 31.07
N ASP A 411 -12.06 11.39 31.91
CA ASP A 411 -11.12 12.01 32.85
C ASP A 411 -10.02 12.80 32.11
N LYS A 412 -9.53 12.29 30.96
CA LYS A 412 -8.55 12.98 30.12
C LYS A 412 -9.13 14.20 29.40
N ASP A 413 -10.39 14.13 28.96
CA ASP A 413 -11.08 15.28 28.37
C ASP A 413 -11.32 16.38 29.42
N GLU A 414 -11.62 16.00 30.67
CA GLU A 414 -11.70 16.93 31.80
C GLU A 414 -10.34 17.57 32.10
N ASP A 415 -9.25 16.79 32.15
CA ASP A 415 -7.88 17.31 32.28
C ASP A 415 -7.56 18.33 31.18
N ILE A 416 -7.93 18.03 29.91
CA ILE A 416 -7.71 18.92 28.77
C ILE A 416 -8.53 20.21 28.91
N GLN A 417 -9.78 20.14 29.36
CA GLN A 417 -10.62 21.31 29.61
C GLN A 417 -10.03 22.20 30.70
N ASN A 418 -9.57 21.60 31.81
CA ASN A 418 -8.92 22.32 32.89
C ASN A 418 -7.62 23.01 32.42
N LEU A 419 -6.77 22.29 31.68
CA LEU A 419 -5.55 22.87 31.10
C LEU A 419 -5.86 24.00 30.10
N ARG A 420 -6.92 23.89 29.31
CA ARG A 420 -7.37 24.98 28.42
C ARG A 420 -7.81 26.21 29.21
N HIS A 421 -8.56 26.00 30.29
CA HIS A 421 -8.98 27.08 31.18
C HIS A 421 -7.77 27.76 31.85
N ASP A 422 -6.79 26.99 32.32
CA ASP A 422 -5.54 27.51 32.88
C ASP A 422 -4.75 28.32 31.86
N VAL A 423 -4.67 27.85 30.61
CA VAL A 423 -4.01 28.58 29.51
C VAL A 423 -4.73 29.89 29.19
N GLU A 424 -6.07 29.90 29.17
CA GLU A 424 -6.86 31.12 28.98
C GLU A 424 -6.71 32.10 30.14
N TYR A 425 -6.73 31.60 31.37
CA TYR A 425 -6.49 32.39 32.57
C TYR A 425 -5.10 33.03 32.55
N LEU A 426 -4.05 32.26 32.25
CA LEU A 426 -2.68 32.76 32.11
C LEU A 426 -2.55 33.78 30.97
N ARG A 427 -3.24 33.57 29.84
CA ARG A 427 -3.30 34.56 28.75
C ARG A 427 -3.98 35.87 29.19
N SER A 428 -5.06 35.79 29.96
CA SER A 428 -5.75 36.98 30.45
C SER A 428 -4.91 37.76 31.47
N GLN A 429 -4.16 37.06 32.34
CA GLN A 429 -3.21 37.67 33.25
C GLN A 429 -2.06 38.34 32.49
N LEU A 430 -1.53 37.69 31.45
CA LEU A 430 -0.49 38.27 30.58
C LEU A 430 -0.98 39.55 29.88
N GLN A 431 -2.22 39.58 29.39
CA GLN A 431 -2.81 40.79 28.82
C GLN A 431 -3.00 41.90 29.85
N GLN A 432 -3.43 41.59 31.08
CA GLN A 432 -3.52 42.58 32.16
C GLN A 432 -2.14 43.11 32.57
N PHE A 433 -1.12 42.24 32.61
CA PHE A 433 0.26 42.65 32.88
C PHE A 433 0.81 43.56 31.78
N GLN A 434 0.55 43.26 30.50
CA GLN A 434 0.93 44.12 29.37
C GLN A 434 0.19 45.47 29.40
N GLY A 435 -1.08 45.49 29.81
CA GLY A 435 -1.84 46.73 30.02
C GLY A 435 -1.29 47.61 31.15
N GLY A 436 -0.84 47.00 32.26
CA GLY A 436 -0.17 47.71 33.35
C GLY A 436 1.26 48.17 33.02
N GLN A 437 1.93 47.49 32.09
CA GLN A 437 3.26 47.87 31.60
C GLN A 437 3.20 49.18 30.81
N GLY A 438 2.18 49.37 29.96
CA GLY A 438 1.96 50.61 29.22
C GLY A 438 1.78 51.85 30.11
N GLN A 439 1.02 51.74 31.21
CA GLN A 439 0.85 52.84 32.17
C GLN A 439 2.15 53.18 32.92
N LYS A 440 2.93 52.16 33.30
CA LYS A 440 4.23 52.38 33.95
C LYS A 440 5.27 52.93 32.99
N ASP A 441 5.25 52.54 31.72
CA ASP A 441 6.15 53.08 30.69
C ASP A 441 5.82 54.54 30.36
N GLU A 442 4.54 54.93 30.34
CA GLU A 442 4.12 56.34 30.22
C GLU A 442 4.56 57.17 31.45
N GLU A 443 4.42 56.63 32.66
CA GLU A 443 4.84 57.29 33.89
C GLU A 443 6.37 57.46 33.96
N ILE A 444 7.14 56.44 33.54
CA ILE A 444 8.60 56.50 33.41
C ILE A 444 9.01 57.54 32.36
N ALA A 445 8.34 57.60 31.22
CA ALA A 445 8.61 58.61 30.18
C ALA A 445 8.37 60.03 30.70
N ARG A 446 7.29 60.24 31.46
CA ARG A 446 6.94 61.52 32.07
C ARG A 446 7.98 61.95 33.11
N LEU A 447 8.38 61.04 34.01
CA LEU A 447 9.40 61.29 35.04
C LEU A 447 10.79 61.54 34.43
N ARG A 448 11.14 60.88 33.31
CA ARG A 448 12.38 61.16 32.57
C ARG A 448 12.38 62.57 31.99
N GLY A 449 11.28 63.00 31.36
CA GLY A 449 11.16 64.36 30.83
C GLY A 449 11.24 65.44 31.93
N GLU A 450 10.67 65.17 33.10
CA GLU A 450 10.76 66.07 34.26
C GLU A 450 12.19 66.13 34.82
N SER A 451 12.87 64.98 34.93
CA SER A 451 14.27 64.93 35.36
C SER A 451 15.21 65.63 34.37
N GLU A 452 14.96 65.55 33.06
CA GLU A 452 15.76 66.24 32.05
C GLU A 452 15.57 67.76 32.14
N ARG A 453 14.34 68.23 32.33
CA ARG A 453 14.05 69.65 32.59
C ARG A 453 14.76 70.16 33.85
N LEU A 454 14.66 69.42 34.95
CA LEU A 454 15.34 69.79 36.20
C LEU A 454 16.86 69.83 36.05
N ARG A 455 17.45 68.89 35.29
CA ARG A 455 18.88 68.90 34.97
C ARG A 455 19.26 70.09 34.09
N ALA A 456 18.46 70.43 33.09
CA ALA A 456 18.70 71.60 32.25
C ALA A 456 18.63 72.91 33.05
N ASP A 457 17.63 73.07 33.92
CA ASP A 457 17.49 74.22 34.81
C ASP A 457 18.65 74.31 35.82
N ALA A 458 19.06 73.19 36.40
CA ALA A 458 20.21 73.13 37.30
C ALA A 458 21.51 73.51 36.57
N GLN A 459 21.71 73.00 35.34
CA GLN A 459 22.87 73.32 34.52
C GLN A 459 22.89 74.82 34.17
N ALA A 460 21.75 75.39 33.79
CA ALA A 460 21.62 76.82 33.51
C ALA A 460 21.96 77.68 34.74
N LYS A 461 21.49 77.29 35.93
CA LYS A 461 21.84 77.96 37.19
C LYS A 461 23.34 77.83 37.52
N ILE A 462 23.93 76.66 37.30
CA ILE A 462 25.38 76.45 37.48
C ILE A 462 26.17 77.37 36.54
N THR A 463 25.77 77.47 35.28
CA THR A 463 26.41 78.38 34.31
C THR A 463 26.31 79.84 34.75
N GLN A 464 25.14 80.31 35.18
CA GLN A 464 24.98 81.67 35.72
C GLN A 464 25.85 81.91 36.97
N LEU A 465 25.94 80.93 37.87
CA LEU A 465 26.82 81.03 39.05
C LEU A 465 28.30 81.09 38.66
N GLN A 466 28.72 80.29 37.68
CA GLN A 466 30.10 80.33 37.15
C GLN A 466 30.43 81.68 36.52
N GLU A 467 29.50 82.27 35.75
CA GLU A 467 29.66 83.62 35.21
C GLU A 467 29.76 84.66 36.33
N ARG A 468 28.92 84.56 37.36
CA ARG A 468 28.95 85.46 38.52
C ARG A 468 30.26 85.35 39.32
N ILE A 469 30.76 84.13 39.49
CA ILE A 469 32.07 83.89 40.13
C ILE A 469 33.19 84.49 39.27
N LYS A 470 33.12 84.37 37.94
CA LYS A 470 34.09 84.97 37.02
C LYS A 470 34.07 86.51 37.10
N GLU A 471 32.90 87.13 37.14
CA GLU A 471 32.75 88.58 37.36
C GLU A 471 33.34 89.03 38.72
N LEU A 472 33.04 88.29 39.79
CA LEU A 472 33.53 88.59 41.14
C LEU A 472 35.05 88.45 41.23
N ASN A 473 35.63 87.40 40.63
CA ASN A 473 37.07 87.20 40.56
C ASN A 473 37.77 88.30 39.75
N GLN A 474 37.18 88.74 38.63
CA GLN A 474 37.69 89.90 37.88
C GLN A 474 37.68 91.18 38.71
N LYS A 475 36.61 91.45 39.47
CA LYS A 475 36.53 92.60 40.39
C LYS A 475 37.55 92.52 41.53
N LEU A 476 37.79 91.32 42.07
CA LEU A 476 38.78 91.09 43.13
C LEU A 476 40.22 91.30 42.63
N MET A 477 40.53 90.84 41.40
CA MET A 477 41.83 91.08 40.77
C MET A 477 42.05 92.57 40.45
N ALA A 478 41.00 93.30 40.07
CA ALA A 478 41.06 94.76 39.90
C ALA A 478 41.25 95.51 41.22
N ALA A 479 40.66 95.03 42.32
CA ALA A 479 40.80 95.63 43.65
C ALA A 479 42.16 95.31 44.33
N GLY A 480 42.74 94.14 44.04
CA GLY A 480 44.05 93.73 44.54
C GLY A 480 45.23 94.56 43.97
N ALA A 481 45.05 95.18 42.80
CA ALA A 481 46.06 96.04 42.19
C ALA A 481 46.12 97.46 42.80
N VAL A 482 45.18 97.82 43.69
CA VAL A 482 45.08 99.18 44.29
C VAL A 482 45.66 99.27 45.71
N LYS A 483 46.23 98.18 46.25
CA LYS A 483 46.94 98.22 47.55
C LYS A 483 48.30 97.50 47.48
N ARG A 484 49.27 98.16 46.87
CA ARG A 484 50.63 98.27 47.42
C ARG A 484 51.07 99.71 47.41
#